data_AF-A0A5A7MLX1-F1
#
_entry.id   AF-A0A5A7MLX1-F1
#
_cell.length_a   1.000
_cell.length_b   1.000
_cell.length_c   1.000
_cell.angle_alpha   90.00
_cell.angle_beta   90.00
_cell.angle_gamma   90.00
#
_symmetry.space_group_name_H-M   'P 1'
#
loop_
_entity.id
_entity.type
_entity.pdbx_description
1 polymer ?
#
loop_
_entity_poly.entity_id
_entity_poly.type
_entity_poly.pdbx_seq_one_letter_code
_entity_poly.pdbx_strand_id
1 'polypeptide(L)'
;MAVPFFCVAVAILAASKPPDLLISRDADLFAARTSDGLAVSTMSKARYSREQWTAMIGASSVYLWSTSTTNKPPPVRCDRFGCSLGETPHRISFAFTPEALREDCQTATLLIAAIPVRQNCPAPSKIIDRFDVWRDGAYALWIDGDEIKSRSVRQVRGQRPWVRSR
;
A
#
# COMPACT_ATOMS: atom_id res chain seq x y z
N MET A 1 -21.31 27.44 -23.40
CA MET A 1 -21.41 25.97 -23.29
C MET A 1 -20.16 25.29 -22.70
N ALA A 2 -19.07 26.02 -22.40
CA ALA A 2 -17.85 25.43 -21.79
C ALA A 2 -17.91 25.23 -20.26
N VAL A 3 -18.71 26.06 -19.57
CA VAL A 3 -18.93 26.01 -18.11
C VAL A 3 -19.41 24.63 -17.60
N PRO A 4 -20.41 23.95 -18.21
CA PRO A 4 -20.84 22.64 -17.73
C PRO A 4 -19.75 21.57 -17.85
N PHE A 5 -18.93 21.59 -18.92
CA PHE A 5 -17.81 20.66 -19.07
C PHE A 5 -16.70 20.90 -18.03
N PHE A 6 -16.43 22.17 -17.71
CA PHE A 6 -15.45 22.52 -16.68
C PHE A 6 -15.92 22.06 -15.29
N CYS A 7 -17.18 22.30 -14.93
CA CYS A 7 -17.75 21.84 -13.66
C CYS A 7 -17.74 20.31 -13.54
N VAL A 8 -18.04 19.59 -14.63
CA VAL A 8 -17.98 18.12 -14.66
C VAL A 8 -16.55 17.63 -14.51
N ALA A 9 -15.57 18.22 -15.20
CA ALA A 9 -14.17 17.85 -15.07
C ALA A 9 -13.64 18.07 -13.65
N VAL A 10 -13.96 19.22 -13.04
CA VAL A 10 -13.60 19.52 -11.65
C VAL A 10 -14.26 18.54 -10.68
N ALA A 11 -15.53 18.20 -10.89
CA ALA A 11 -16.24 17.22 -10.07
C ALA A 11 -15.64 15.82 -10.14
N ILE A 12 -15.22 15.37 -11.34
CA ILE A 12 -14.57 14.06 -11.52
C ILE A 12 -13.21 14.01 -10.80
N LEU A 13 -12.41 15.07 -10.92
CA LEU A 13 -11.12 15.15 -10.24
C LEU A 13 -11.28 15.19 -8.71
N ALA A 14 -12.27 15.92 -8.21
CA ALA A 14 -12.57 15.98 -6.78
C ALA A 14 -13.04 14.62 -6.21
N ALA A 15 -13.66 13.77 -7.03
CA ALA A 15 -14.19 12.48 -6.61
C ALA A 15 -13.13 11.36 -6.51
N SER A 16 -11.94 11.51 -7.09
CA SER A 16 -10.92 10.45 -7.06
C SER A 16 -10.13 10.46 -5.74
N LYS A 17 -10.44 9.51 -4.84
CA LYS A 17 -9.65 9.28 -3.61
C LYS A 17 -8.27 8.70 -3.98
N PRO A 18 -7.15 9.33 -3.59
CA PRO A 18 -5.83 8.73 -3.76
C PRO A 18 -5.68 7.48 -2.88
N PRO A 19 -4.81 6.54 -3.25
CA PRO A 19 -4.62 5.31 -2.49
C PRO A 19 -4.12 5.59 -1.07
N ASP A 20 -4.54 4.73 -0.14
CA ASP A 20 -4.16 4.79 1.27
C ASP A 20 -2.84 4.05 1.52
N LEU A 21 -2.60 2.94 0.82
CA LEU A 21 -1.33 2.20 0.87
C LEU A 21 -0.77 1.94 -0.54
N LEU A 22 0.56 1.93 -0.63
CA LEU A 22 1.32 1.66 -1.85
C LEU A 22 2.42 0.63 -1.57
N ILE A 23 2.60 -0.29 -2.51
CA ILE A 23 3.59 -1.36 -2.45
C ILE A 23 4.44 -1.30 -3.72
N SER A 24 5.77 -1.24 -3.56
CA SER A 24 6.70 -1.19 -4.70
C SER A 24 6.69 -2.49 -5.50
N ARG A 25 7.18 -2.46 -6.74
CA ARG A 25 7.32 -3.64 -7.61
C ARG A 25 8.19 -4.75 -7.00
N ASP A 26 9.08 -4.40 -6.08
CA ASP A 26 9.99 -5.36 -5.47
C ASP A 26 9.62 -5.73 -4.03
N ALA A 27 8.46 -5.24 -3.54
CA ALA A 27 8.03 -5.40 -2.15
C ALA A 27 9.13 -4.98 -1.15
N ASP A 28 9.94 -4.00 -1.52
CA ASP A 28 11.09 -3.48 -0.77
C ASP A 28 10.86 -2.04 -0.25
N LEU A 29 9.74 -1.43 -0.65
CA LEU A 29 9.26 -0.14 -0.18
C LEU A 29 7.74 -0.19 -0.07
N PHE A 30 7.26 0.19 1.11
CA PHE A 30 5.85 0.34 1.43
C PHE A 30 5.60 1.78 1.83
N ALA A 31 4.44 2.31 1.46
CA ALA A 31 4.05 3.66 1.83
C ALA A 31 2.59 3.71 2.28
N ALA A 32 2.32 4.58 3.25
CA ALA A 32 1.01 4.91 3.75
C ALA A 32 0.77 6.41 3.58
N ARG A 33 -0.37 6.76 2.98
CA ARG A 33 -0.81 8.16 2.86
C ARG A 33 -1.26 8.66 4.23
N THR A 34 -0.85 9.88 4.56
CA THR A 34 -1.24 10.55 5.80
C THR A 34 -1.96 11.85 5.47
N SER A 35 -2.40 12.59 6.48
CA SER A 35 -3.08 13.88 6.28
C SER A 35 -2.18 14.95 5.66
N ASP A 36 -0.86 14.86 5.85
CA ASP A 36 0.12 15.89 5.50
C ASP A 36 1.27 15.39 4.61
N GLY A 37 1.29 14.12 4.25
CA GLY A 37 2.38 13.56 3.49
C GLY A 37 2.29 12.07 3.16
N LEU A 38 3.48 11.48 3.02
CA LEU A 38 3.67 10.07 2.71
C LEU A 38 4.62 9.44 3.73
N ALA A 39 4.10 8.53 4.53
CA ALA A 39 4.90 7.77 5.48
C ALA A 39 5.44 6.51 4.78
N VAL A 40 6.75 6.26 4.83
CA VAL A 40 7.40 5.15 4.13
C VAL A 40 8.14 4.20 5.07
N SER A 41 8.22 2.93 4.69
CA SER A 41 8.95 1.90 5.46
C SER A 41 10.47 2.12 5.46
N THR A 42 11.03 2.69 4.40
CA THR A 42 12.47 2.96 4.26
C THR A 42 12.73 4.12 3.30
N MET A 43 13.85 4.83 3.52
CA MET A 43 14.33 5.88 2.62
C MET A 43 15.35 5.38 1.59
N SER A 44 15.90 4.17 1.77
CA SER A 44 17.02 3.67 0.96
C SER A 44 16.60 2.86 -0.27
N LYS A 45 15.32 2.46 -0.37
CA LYS A 45 14.80 1.62 -1.46
C LYS A 45 13.82 2.38 -2.36
N ALA A 46 13.71 1.88 -3.59
CA ALA A 46 12.76 2.33 -4.62
C ALA A 46 12.57 3.87 -4.71
N ARG A 47 13.68 4.63 -4.73
CA ARG A 47 13.69 6.10 -4.75
C ARG A 47 12.75 6.69 -5.82
N TYR A 48 12.82 6.16 -7.04
CA TYR A 48 11.95 6.60 -8.13
C TYR A 48 10.47 6.41 -7.79
N SER A 49 10.08 5.23 -7.30
CA SER A 49 8.70 4.96 -6.89
C SER A 49 8.24 5.94 -5.81
N ARG A 50 9.08 6.19 -4.79
CA ARG A 50 8.78 7.17 -3.74
C ARG A 50 8.52 8.56 -4.31
N GLU A 51 9.42 9.06 -5.16
CA GLU A 51 9.28 10.39 -5.78
C GLU A 51 7.99 10.50 -6.61
N GLN A 52 7.67 9.48 -7.41
CA GLN A 52 6.42 9.45 -8.17
C GLN A 52 5.17 9.40 -7.28
N TRP A 53 5.21 8.63 -6.19
CA TRP A 53 4.08 8.56 -5.25
C TRP A 53 3.88 9.86 -4.48
N THR A 54 4.97 10.51 -4.05
CA THR A 54 4.92 11.82 -3.40
C THR A 54 4.25 12.84 -4.31
N ALA A 55 4.65 12.89 -5.59
CA ALA A 55 4.04 13.78 -6.57
C ALA A 55 2.56 13.44 -6.82
N MET A 56 2.22 12.16 -7.00
CA MET A 56 0.86 11.69 -7.25
C MET A 56 -0.11 12.04 -6.12
N ILE A 57 0.33 11.93 -4.86
CA ILE A 57 -0.49 12.22 -3.67
C ILE A 57 -0.52 13.72 -3.35
N GLY A 58 0.38 14.52 -3.92
CA GLY A 58 0.55 15.93 -3.54
C GLY A 58 1.13 16.07 -2.13
N ALA A 59 1.96 15.12 -1.70
CA ALA A 59 2.52 15.09 -0.36
C ALA A 59 3.60 16.17 -0.18
N SER A 60 3.40 17.08 0.78
CA SER A 60 4.36 18.13 1.12
C SER A 60 5.58 17.61 1.89
N SER A 61 5.47 16.41 2.46
CA SER A 61 6.53 15.79 3.25
C SER A 61 6.55 14.27 3.07
N VAL A 62 7.74 13.69 3.24
CA VAL A 62 7.96 12.24 3.27
C VAL A 62 8.74 11.92 4.52
N TYR A 63 8.27 10.94 5.29
CA TYR A 63 8.90 10.58 6.57
C TYR A 63 8.91 9.06 6.77
N LEU A 64 9.81 8.59 7.64
CA LEU A 64 9.92 7.17 7.96
C LEU A 64 8.81 6.76 8.93
N TRP A 65 8.31 5.53 8.78
CA TRP A 65 7.38 4.94 9.74
C TRP A 65 7.91 4.95 11.17
N SER A 66 9.21 4.70 11.37
CA SER A 66 9.86 4.77 12.69
C SER A 66 9.84 6.17 13.32
N THR A 67 9.68 7.22 12.50
CA THR A 67 9.59 8.61 12.93
C THR A 67 8.16 9.12 13.00
N SER A 68 7.19 8.30 12.62
CA SER A 68 5.76 8.66 12.68
C SER A 68 5.32 8.68 14.14
N THR A 69 5.26 9.87 14.73
CA THR A 69 4.70 10.06 16.07
C THR A 69 3.18 9.94 16.03
N THR A 70 2.55 9.69 17.18
CA THR A 70 1.10 9.52 17.34
C THR A 70 0.26 10.69 16.77
N ASN A 71 0.89 11.85 16.55
CA ASN A 71 0.25 13.05 16.00
C ASN A 71 0.06 13.03 14.47
N LYS A 72 0.59 12.03 13.75
CA LYS A 72 0.42 11.90 12.29
C LYS A 72 -0.14 10.54 11.92
N PRO A 73 -1.48 10.40 11.85
CA PRO A 73 -2.11 9.13 11.52
C PRO A 73 -1.83 8.70 10.06
N PRO A 74 -1.77 7.38 9.80
CA PRO A 74 -1.98 6.31 10.76
C PRO A 74 -0.74 6.05 11.65
N PRO A 75 -0.91 5.79 12.97
CA PRO A 75 0.19 5.40 13.83
C PRO A 75 0.75 4.06 13.36
N VAL A 76 2.03 4.04 13.01
CA VAL A 76 2.74 2.82 12.58
C VAL A 76 3.60 2.32 13.74
N ARG A 77 3.47 1.05 14.07
CA ARG A 77 4.40 0.39 15.00
C ARG A 77 5.32 -0.52 14.21
N CYS A 78 6.61 -0.19 14.20
CA CYS A 78 7.63 -0.99 13.53
C CYS A 78 8.61 -1.55 14.55
N ASP A 79 9.04 -2.78 14.30
CA ASP A 79 10.20 -3.38 14.94
C ASP A 79 11.18 -3.89 13.86
N ARG A 80 12.10 -4.78 14.25
CA ARG A 80 13.10 -5.34 13.33
C ARG A 80 12.54 -6.41 12.37
N PHE A 81 11.34 -6.93 12.63
CA PHE A 81 10.73 -8.05 11.90
C PHE A 81 9.63 -7.59 10.96
N GLY A 82 8.95 -6.49 11.31
CA GLY A 82 7.84 -5.97 10.52
C GLY A 82 7.31 -4.64 11.03
N CYS A 83 6.19 -4.24 10.45
CA CYS A 83 5.43 -3.08 10.88
C CYS A 83 3.93 -3.38 10.91
N SER A 84 3.18 -2.66 11.73
CA SER A 84 1.71 -2.75 11.77
C SER A 84 1.07 -1.37 11.80
N LEU A 85 -0.09 -1.27 11.16
CA LEU A 85 -0.97 -0.11 11.16
C LEU A 85 -2.32 -0.50 11.77
N GLY A 86 -2.87 0.40 12.57
CA GLY A 86 -4.16 0.19 13.22
C GLY A 86 -4.09 -0.92 14.27
N GLU A 87 -5.27 -1.38 14.67
CA GLU A 87 -5.47 -2.42 15.68
C GLU A 87 -6.57 -3.37 15.20
N THR A 88 -6.68 -4.53 15.82
CA THR A 88 -7.80 -5.45 15.61
C THR A 88 -9.14 -4.71 15.82
N PRO A 89 -10.12 -4.83 14.91
CA PRO A 89 -10.21 -5.78 13.78
C PRO A 89 -9.74 -5.24 12.41
N HIS A 90 -9.08 -4.07 12.34
CA HIS A 90 -8.59 -3.47 11.09
C HIS A 90 -7.05 -3.43 11.03
N ARG A 91 -6.39 -4.43 11.60
CA ARG A 91 -4.93 -4.49 11.68
C ARG A 91 -4.34 -4.79 10.31
N ILE A 92 -3.45 -3.92 9.85
CA ILE A 92 -2.70 -4.12 8.60
C ILE A 92 -1.24 -4.39 8.98
N SER A 93 -0.73 -5.54 8.60
CA SER A 93 0.63 -5.96 8.93
C SER A 93 1.53 -6.00 7.71
N PHE A 94 2.79 -5.63 7.91
CA PHE A 94 3.89 -5.66 6.95
C PHE A 94 4.96 -6.60 7.48
N ALA A 95 4.94 -7.86 7.03
CA ALA A 95 5.88 -8.88 7.46
C ALA A 95 7.15 -8.87 6.60
N PHE A 96 8.31 -8.60 7.19
CA PHE A 96 9.60 -8.64 6.49
C PHE A 96 10.37 -9.94 6.74
N THR A 97 10.04 -10.66 7.81
CA THR A 97 10.70 -11.92 8.17
C THR A 97 9.69 -13.05 8.43
N PRO A 98 10.12 -14.33 8.41
CA PRO A 98 9.24 -15.47 8.69
C PRO A 98 8.62 -15.44 10.08
N GLU A 99 9.28 -14.82 11.06
CA GLU A 99 8.79 -14.65 12.43
C GLU A 99 7.57 -13.73 12.47
N ALA A 100 7.69 -12.51 11.90
CA ALA A 100 6.57 -11.58 11.79
C ALA A 100 5.41 -12.21 11.02
N LEU A 101 5.70 -12.88 9.90
CA LEU A 101 4.68 -13.58 9.10
C LEU A 101 3.87 -14.59 9.93
N ARG A 102 4.51 -15.34 10.83
CA ARG A 102 3.83 -16.33 11.66
C ARG A 102 2.86 -15.69 12.65
N GLU A 103 3.26 -14.59 13.27
CA GLU A 103 2.42 -13.82 14.20
C GLU A 103 1.29 -13.10 13.47
N ASP A 104 1.61 -12.38 12.39
CA ASP A 104 0.65 -11.60 11.63
C ASP A 104 -0.40 -12.49 10.95
N CYS A 105 -0.06 -13.74 10.59
CA CYS A 105 -1.03 -14.69 10.06
C CYS A 105 -2.21 -15.01 11.00
N GLN A 106 -2.06 -14.77 12.29
CA GLN A 106 -3.08 -15.04 13.29
C GLN A 106 -3.89 -13.80 13.67
N THR A 107 -3.42 -12.60 13.31
CA THR A 107 -3.96 -11.35 13.87
C THR A 107 -4.26 -10.27 12.84
N ALA A 108 -3.61 -10.29 11.68
CA ALA A 108 -3.77 -9.25 10.66
C ALA A 108 -5.07 -9.46 9.87
N THR A 109 -5.76 -8.36 9.56
CA THR A 109 -6.91 -8.30 8.65
C THR A 109 -6.44 -8.26 7.19
N LEU A 110 -5.35 -7.52 6.97
CA LEU A 110 -4.60 -7.45 5.71
C LEU A 110 -3.13 -7.72 6.01
N LEU A 111 -2.58 -8.72 5.34
CA LEU A 111 -1.18 -9.08 5.45
C LEU A 111 -0.45 -8.72 4.15
N ILE A 112 0.57 -7.87 4.28
CA ILE A 112 1.49 -7.54 3.21
C ILE A 112 2.85 -8.14 3.57
N ALA A 113 3.40 -9.02 2.75
CA ALA A 113 4.65 -9.72 3.07
C ALA A 113 5.73 -9.42 2.02
N ALA A 114 6.91 -9.00 2.49
CA ALA A 114 8.10 -8.85 1.64
C ALA A 114 8.74 -10.21 1.29
N ILE A 115 8.25 -11.28 1.93
CA ILE A 115 8.66 -12.67 1.73
C ILE A 115 7.48 -13.51 1.21
N PRO A 116 7.73 -14.67 0.58
CA PRO A 116 6.66 -15.56 0.15
C PRO A 116 5.85 -16.12 1.32
N VAL A 117 4.53 -16.14 1.21
CA VAL A 117 3.63 -16.79 2.16
C VAL A 117 3.32 -18.19 1.65
N ARG A 118 3.94 -19.21 2.27
CA ARG A 118 3.78 -20.63 1.88
C ARG A 118 2.88 -21.43 2.82
N GLN A 119 2.46 -20.83 3.93
CA GLN A 119 1.66 -21.46 4.96
C GLN A 119 0.19 -21.04 4.83
N ASN A 120 -0.71 -21.85 5.40
CA ASN A 120 -2.09 -21.41 5.56
C ASN A 120 -2.14 -20.27 6.58
N CYS A 121 -2.89 -19.22 6.25
CA CYS A 121 -2.91 -17.97 6.99
C CYS A 121 -4.36 -17.60 7.27
N PRO A 122 -4.90 -17.97 8.45
CA PRO A 122 -6.35 -18.02 8.65
C PRO A 122 -6.98 -16.66 8.94
N ALA A 123 -6.24 -15.70 9.50
CA ALA A 123 -6.81 -14.42 9.93
C ALA A 123 -6.99 -13.40 8.80
N PRO A 124 -6.01 -13.19 7.89
CA PRO A 124 -6.15 -12.13 6.89
C PRO A 124 -7.22 -12.45 5.86
N SER A 125 -8.15 -11.51 5.68
CA SER A 125 -9.10 -11.53 4.56
C SER A 125 -8.40 -11.37 3.21
N LYS A 126 -7.18 -10.82 3.23
CA LYS A 126 -6.38 -10.55 2.05
C LYS A 126 -4.89 -10.63 2.37
N ILE A 127 -4.16 -11.25 1.46
CA ILE A 127 -2.70 -11.41 1.54
C ILE A 127 -2.13 -10.87 0.24
N ILE A 128 -1.07 -10.07 0.34
CA ILE A 128 -0.25 -9.65 -0.80
C ILE A 128 1.20 -9.96 -0.44
N ASP A 129 1.77 -10.97 -1.08
CA ASP A 129 3.12 -11.42 -0.78
C ASP A 129 4.14 -11.07 -1.88
N ARG A 130 5.40 -11.50 -1.69
CA ARG A 130 6.46 -11.27 -2.67
C ARG A 130 6.16 -11.86 -4.05
N PHE A 131 5.47 -12.99 -4.14
CA PHE A 131 5.11 -13.62 -5.41
C PHE A 131 3.96 -12.91 -6.10
N ASP A 132 3.00 -12.37 -5.35
CA ASP A 132 1.94 -11.51 -5.90
C ASP A 132 2.55 -10.27 -6.55
N VAL A 133 3.45 -9.58 -5.84
CA VAL A 133 4.11 -8.39 -6.38
C VAL A 133 5.01 -8.74 -7.56
N TRP A 134 5.75 -9.87 -7.52
CA TRP A 134 6.57 -10.31 -8.65
C TRP A 134 5.73 -10.60 -9.91
N ARG A 135 4.54 -11.17 -9.74
CA ARG A 135 3.64 -11.57 -10.83
C ARG A 135 2.81 -10.42 -11.37
N ASP A 136 2.29 -9.57 -10.48
CA ASP A 136 1.30 -8.56 -10.82
C ASP A 136 1.83 -7.12 -10.75
N GLY A 137 3.06 -6.94 -10.27
CA GLY A 137 3.76 -5.66 -10.15
C GLY A 137 3.40 -4.91 -8.86
N ALA A 138 3.61 -3.60 -8.88
CA ALA A 138 3.27 -2.72 -7.76
C ALA A 138 1.77 -2.74 -7.47
N TYR A 139 1.40 -2.48 -6.21
CA TYR A 139 0.02 -2.43 -5.76
C TYR A 139 -0.32 -1.06 -5.16
N ALA A 140 -1.57 -0.65 -5.37
CA ALA A 140 -2.22 0.46 -4.69
C ALA A 140 -3.46 -0.07 -3.97
N LEU A 141 -3.68 0.35 -2.73
CA LEU A 141 -4.81 -0.08 -1.91
C LEU A 141 -5.60 1.13 -1.40
N TRP A 142 -6.91 0.95 -1.33
CA TRP A 142 -7.86 1.89 -0.74
C TRP A 142 -8.60 1.17 0.38
N ILE A 143 -8.63 1.80 1.54
CA ILE A 143 -9.26 1.29 2.74
C ILE A 143 -10.49 2.17 3.00
N ASP A 144 -11.65 1.54 3.06
CA ASP A 144 -12.93 2.20 3.33
C ASP A 144 -13.72 1.37 4.36
N GLY A 145 -13.56 1.74 5.64
CA GLY A 145 -14.00 0.90 6.75
C GLY A 145 -13.35 -0.50 6.69
N ASP A 146 -14.19 -1.52 6.60
CA ASP A 146 -13.76 -2.93 6.44
C ASP A 146 -13.40 -3.31 4.99
N GLU A 147 -13.73 -2.48 4.02
CA GLU A 147 -13.52 -2.80 2.61
C GLU A 147 -12.08 -2.45 2.18
N ILE A 148 -11.35 -3.47 1.70
CA ILE A 148 -9.97 -3.32 1.21
C ILE A 148 -9.93 -3.55 -0.29
N LYS A 149 -10.06 -2.45 -1.04
CA LYS A 149 -9.88 -2.45 -2.49
C LYS A 149 -8.39 -2.41 -2.82
N SER A 150 -7.95 -3.23 -3.78
CA SER A 150 -6.58 -3.18 -4.29
C SER A 150 -6.56 -3.18 -5.80
N ARG A 151 -5.57 -2.53 -6.39
CA ARG A 151 -5.23 -2.64 -7.80
C ARG A 151 -3.74 -2.88 -7.99
N SER A 152 -3.41 -3.84 -8.85
CA SER A 152 -2.04 -4.09 -9.29
C SER A 152 -1.77 -3.46 -10.66
N VAL A 153 -0.48 -3.30 -10.99
CA VAL A 153 -0.04 -2.86 -12.32
C VAL A 153 -0.60 -3.78 -13.41
N ARG A 154 -0.59 -5.10 -13.22
CA ARG A 154 -1.12 -6.05 -14.20
C ARG A 154 -2.61 -5.86 -14.44
N GLN A 155 -3.40 -5.65 -13.39
CA GLN A 155 -4.85 -5.39 -13.52
C GLN A 155 -5.13 -4.13 -14.33
N VAL A 156 -4.36 -3.05 -14.11
CA VAL A 156 -4.55 -1.78 -14.84
C VAL A 156 -4.03 -1.87 -16.27
N ARG A 157 -2.94 -2.59 -16.50
CA ARG A 157 -2.38 -2.78 -17.86
C ARG A 157 -3.28 -3.66 -18.72
N GLY A 158 -3.95 -4.65 -18.14
CA GLY A 158 -4.79 -5.61 -18.86
C GLY A 158 -3.99 -6.52 -19.81
N GLN A 159 -4.71 -7.20 -20.70
CA GLN A 159 -4.16 -8.14 -21.68
C GLN A 159 -3.86 -7.43 -23.01
N ARG A 160 -2.82 -6.60 -23.05
CA ARG A 160 -2.38 -5.96 -24.29
C ARG A 160 -1.42 -6.87 -25.06
N PRO A 161 -1.36 -6.80 -26.42
CA PRO A 161 -0.53 -7.71 -27.22
C PRO A 161 0.97 -7.76 -26.88
N TRP A 162 1.52 -6.67 -26.34
CA TRP A 162 2.93 -6.58 -25.90
C TRP A 162 3.14 -6.92 -24.41
N VAL A 163 2.07 -7.25 -23.69
CA VAL A 163 2.16 -7.80 -22.34
C VAL A 163 2.34 -9.31 -22.51
N ARG A 164 3.45 -9.86 -21.99
CA ARG A 164 3.65 -11.32 -22.02
C ARG A 164 2.45 -12.02 -21.39
N SER A 165 1.75 -12.83 -22.18
CA SER A 165 0.80 -13.81 -21.65
C SER A 165 1.61 -14.83 -20.87
N ARG A 166 1.27 -15.01 -19.59
CA ARG A 166 1.78 -16.11 -18.77
C ARG A 166 0.59 -16.93 -18.33
#